data_AF-A0A239JXA5-F1
#
_entry.id   AF-A0A239JXA5-F1
#
_cell.length_a   1.000
_cell.length_b   1.000
_cell.length_c   1.000
_cell.angle_alpha   90.00
_cell.angle_beta   90.00
_cell.angle_gamma   90.00
#
_symmetry.space_group_name_H-M   'P 1'
#
loop_
_entity.id
_entity.type
_entity.pdbx_description
1 polymer ?
#
loop_
_entity_poly.entity_id
_entity_poly.type
_entity_poly.pdbx_seq_one_letter_code
_entity_poly.pdbx_strand_id
1 'polypeptide(L)'
;MSHDLSGRAGLLEILSWARPHDSATERAFCREYLDPVPGMRADGFGNRMLEIGDRPRTLWSCHVDTVAAVGGHQAVGVDEHGIAQLCDGKAGMSLGADDGAGLWIMLGMIAAARPGLYLFHRGEEQGCLGSRWIERHTPELLADIDAAIALDRAGLGDVITHQSYGRTCSDAFATSLAAALNHQNMGFRYAPDDTGVYTDTNEYAGIVAECTNLSVGYQRQHGPRETLDVVHCEQLLEAMLELDASQLVIERDPAVQEEVGWWFDRGRGHGDDFVEAVADHPALAAWMLEQCGVSYDDFQMALWAEEMDADRGYRPLMPT
;
A
#
# COMPACT_ATOMS: atom_id res chain seq x y z
N MET A 1 9.07 2.79 26.64
CA MET A 1 9.49 1.43 27.06
C MET A 1 9.86 0.73 25.77
N SER A 2 10.91 -0.08 25.69
CA SER A 2 11.19 -0.82 24.44
C SER A 2 10.15 -1.93 24.33
N HIS A 3 9.04 -1.66 23.67
CA HIS A 3 8.07 -2.71 23.34
C HIS A 3 8.73 -3.60 22.27
N ASP A 4 8.89 -4.87 22.61
CA ASP A 4 9.35 -5.88 21.66
C ASP A 4 8.25 -6.13 20.64
N LEU A 5 8.50 -5.82 19.36
CA LEU A 5 7.56 -6.04 18.27
C LEU A 5 7.63 -7.48 17.70
N SER A 6 8.31 -8.40 18.40
CA SER A 6 8.35 -9.80 18.00
C SER A 6 7.02 -10.52 18.25
N GLY A 7 6.73 -11.48 17.36
CA GLY A 7 5.57 -12.36 17.45
C GLY A 7 4.22 -11.64 17.44
N ARG A 8 3.17 -12.38 17.81
CA ARG A 8 1.79 -11.89 17.82
C ARG A 8 1.59 -10.62 18.63
N ALA A 9 2.24 -10.52 19.79
CA ALA A 9 2.08 -9.36 20.66
C ALA A 9 2.56 -8.08 19.98
N GLY A 10 3.66 -8.15 19.22
CA GLY A 10 4.15 -7.04 18.41
C GLY A 10 3.22 -6.64 17.28
N LEU A 11 2.64 -7.63 16.58
CA LEU A 11 1.62 -7.35 15.55
C LEU A 11 0.43 -6.61 16.15
N LEU A 12 -0.10 -7.09 17.27
CA LEU A 12 -1.23 -6.43 17.96
C LEU A 12 -0.86 -5.06 18.52
N GLU A 13 0.39 -4.89 18.97
CA GLU A 13 0.90 -3.57 19.36
C GLU A 13 0.84 -2.63 18.16
N ILE A 14 1.35 -3.01 16.98
CA ILE A 14 1.28 -2.18 15.76
C ILE A 14 -0.17 -1.80 15.42
N LEU A 15 -1.08 -2.78 15.39
CA LEU A 15 -2.50 -2.56 15.10
C LEU A 15 -3.21 -1.67 16.14
N SER A 16 -2.66 -1.55 17.34
CA SER A 16 -3.19 -0.66 18.37
C SER A 16 -2.93 0.82 18.09
N TRP A 17 -2.15 1.18 17.07
CA TRP A 17 -1.87 2.56 16.69
C TRP A 17 -2.68 2.95 15.46
N ALA A 18 -3.61 3.90 15.60
CA ALA A 18 -4.17 4.66 14.47
C ALA A 18 -3.18 5.76 14.07
N ARG A 19 -2.66 5.71 12.83
CA ARG A 19 -1.54 6.53 12.36
C ARG A 19 -1.93 7.34 11.11
N PRO A 20 -2.91 8.26 11.17
CA PRO A 20 -3.22 9.14 10.04
C PRO A 20 -1.96 9.81 9.51
N HIS A 21 -1.87 9.98 8.20
CA HIS A 21 -0.75 10.66 7.57
C HIS A 21 -0.48 12.03 8.20
N ASP A 22 0.80 12.29 8.45
CA ASP A 22 1.34 13.49 9.07
C ASP A 22 0.73 13.87 10.44
N SER A 23 0.16 12.88 11.12
CA SER A 23 -0.29 13.02 12.49
C SER A 23 0.87 12.99 13.49
N ALA A 24 0.62 13.51 14.70
CA ALA A 24 1.56 13.35 15.80
C ALA A 24 1.77 11.87 16.17
N THR A 25 0.75 11.04 15.98
CA THR A 25 0.77 9.60 16.28
C THR A 25 1.62 8.82 15.29
N GLU A 26 1.47 9.05 13.99
CA GLU A 26 2.35 8.45 12.96
C GLU A 26 3.82 8.78 13.23
N ARG A 27 4.15 10.06 13.47
CA ARG A 27 5.51 10.48 13.82
C ARG A 27 6.00 9.86 15.14
N ALA A 28 5.12 9.66 16.12
CA ALA A 28 5.48 9.02 17.38
C ALA A 28 5.77 7.53 17.19
N PHE A 29 4.93 6.82 16.43
CA PHE A 29 5.16 5.43 16.06
C PHE A 29 6.53 5.23 15.41
N CYS A 30 6.88 6.08 14.44
CA CYS A 30 8.18 6.01 13.78
C CYS A 30 9.34 6.19 14.76
N ARG A 31 9.27 7.20 15.64
CA ARG A 31 10.30 7.47 16.66
C ARG A 31 10.44 6.33 17.66
N GLU A 32 9.36 5.62 17.96
CA GLU A 32 9.35 4.56 18.95
C GLU A 32 9.79 3.21 18.37
N TYR A 33 9.45 2.94 17.11
CA TYR A 33 9.58 1.60 16.53
C TYR A 33 10.49 1.48 15.30
N LEU A 34 10.60 2.52 14.47
CA LEU A 34 11.42 2.48 13.26
C LEU A 34 12.79 3.13 13.48
N ASP A 35 12.82 4.35 14.02
CA ASP A 35 14.05 5.13 14.21
C ASP A 35 15.08 4.44 15.14
N PRO A 36 14.69 3.64 16.16
CA PRO A 36 15.65 2.91 16.99
C PRO A 36 16.28 1.69 16.30
N VAL A 37 15.77 1.25 15.16
CA VAL A 37 16.33 0.11 14.40
C VAL A 37 17.73 0.49 13.89
N PRO A 38 18.79 -0.28 14.23
CA PRO A 38 20.15 0.07 13.83
C PRO A 38 20.30 0.21 12.30
N GLY A 39 20.83 1.36 11.87
CA GLY A 39 21.05 1.65 10.46
C GLY A 39 19.85 2.26 9.73
N MET A 40 18.70 2.40 10.40
CA MET A 40 17.53 3.07 9.83
C MET A 40 17.86 4.53 9.52
N ARG A 41 17.58 4.94 8.29
CA ARG A 41 17.75 6.31 7.79
C ARG A 41 16.38 6.90 7.45
N ALA A 42 16.28 8.21 7.48
CA ALA A 42 15.12 8.94 6.99
C ALA A 42 15.53 9.90 5.86
N ASP A 43 14.67 10.04 4.85
CA ASP A 43 14.85 11.03 3.79
C ASP A 43 14.19 12.39 4.11
N GLY A 44 14.16 13.29 3.12
CA GLY A 44 13.59 14.63 3.28
C GLY A 44 12.06 14.66 3.43
N PHE A 45 11.34 13.63 2.97
CA PHE A 45 9.89 13.49 3.17
C PHE A 45 9.58 12.83 4.53
N GLY A 46 10.52 12.03 5.02
CA GLY A 46 10.42 11.24 6.22
C GLY A 46 10.11 9.77 5.94
N ASN A 47 10.31 9.25 4.73
CA ASN A 47 10.31 7.79 4.52
C ASN A 47 11.48 7.18 5.28
N ARG A 48 11.35 5.93 5.72
CA ARG A 48 12.37 5.23 6.51
C ARG A 48 12.96 4.13 5.65
N MET A 49 14.29 4.02 5.67
CA MET A 49 15.00 3.09 4.82
C MET A 49 16.15 2.41 5.53
N LEU A 50 16.30 1.12 5.24
CA LEU A 50 17.39 0.29 5.75
C LEU A 50 17.88 -0.63 4.64
N GLU A 51 19.20 -0.72 4.48
CA GLU A 51 19.83 -1.68 3.59
C GLU A 51 20.45 -2.81 4.41
N ILE A 52 20.15 -4.05 4.04
CA ILE A 52 20.74 -5.25 4.63
C ILE A 52 21.35 -6.10 3.50
N GLY A 53 22.59 -6.52 3.69
CA GLY A 53 23.37 -7.28 2.69
C GLY A 53 24.28 -6.40 1.84
N ASP A 54 25.06 -7.03 0.94
CA ASP A 54 25.92 -6.35 -0.02
C ASP A 54 25.15 -6.09 -1.31
N ARG A 55 24.87 -4.81 -1.61
CA ARG A 55 24.16 -4.34 -2.82
C ARG A 55 22.90 -5.19 -3.13
N PRO A 56 21.88 -5.13 -2.25
CA PRO A 56 20.65 -5.88 -2.45
C PRO A 56 19.97 -5.47 -3.76
N ARG A 57 19.39 -6.45 -4.47
CA ARG A 57 18.65 -6.24 -5.73
C ARG A 57 17.13 -6.34 -5.56
N THR A 58 16.68 -6.57 -4.32
CA THR A 58 15.26 -6.66 -3.97
C THR A 58 14.94 -5.57 -2.95
N LEU A 59 13.87 -4.85 -3.23
CA LEU A 59 13.25 -3.85 -2.38
C LEU A 59 11.99 -4.45 -1.76
N TRP A 60 11.89 -4.37 -0.44
CA TRP A 60 10.71 -4.72 0.35
C TRP A 60 10.06 -3.43 0.81
N SER A 61 8.76 -3.26 0.58
CA SER A 61 8.06 -2.04 1.00
C SER A 61 6.76 -2.29 1.72
N CYS A 62 6.45 -1.37 2.62
CA CYS A 62 5.18 -1.21 3.31
C CYS A 62 4.95 0.29 3.53
N HIS A 63 3.72 0.70 3.81
CA HIS A 63 3.45 2.07 4.26
C HIS A 63 3.27 2.14 5.79
N VAL A 64 3.41 3.34 6.34
CA VAL A 64 3.37 3.57 7.80
C VAL A 64 2.06 4.19 8.25
N ASP A 65 1.45 5.01 7.39
CA ASP A 65 0.19 5.66 7.72
C ASP A 65 -0.99 4.69 7.72
N THR A 66 -2.16 5.19 8.07
CA THR A 66 -3.43 4.46 8.06
C THR A 66 -4.50 5.46 7.66
N VAL A 67 -5.58 5.05 7.01
CA VAL A 67 -6.72 5.95 6.69
C VAL A 67 -7.51 6.50 7.90
N ALA A 68 -7.17 6.15 9.14
CA ALA A 68 -7.90 6.60 10.32
C ALA A 68 -8.02 8.14 10.34
N ALA A 69 -9.21 8.67 10.65
CA ALA A 69 -9.46 10.11 10.65
C ALA A 69 -8.77 10.84 11.83
N VAL A 70 -8.56 10.14 12.94
CA VAL A 70 -7.93 10.68 14.16
C VAL A 70 -6.90 9.69 14.67
N GLY A 71 -5.70 10.18 14.95
CA GLY A 71 -4.62 9.36 15.47
C GLY A 71 -4.76 9.10 16.96
N GLY A 72 -4.25 7.95 17.41
CA GLY A 72 -4.28 7.56 18.81
C GLY A 72 -4.15 6.06 19.00
N HIS A 73 -4.39 5.60 20.22
CA HIS A 73 -4.45 4.18 20.52
C HIS A 73 -5.87 3.64 20.40
N GLN A 74 -5.99 2.41 19.92
CA GLN A 74 -7.24 1.70 19.72
C GLN A 74 -7.17 0.29 20.31
N ALA A 75 -8.32 -0.21 20.76
CA ALA A 75 -8.42 -1.55 21.32
C ALA A 75 -8.61 -2.58 20.19
N VAL A 76 -7.67 -3.52 20.11
CA VAL A 76 -7.68 -4.63 19.14
C VAL A 76 -7.96 -5.93 19.88
N GLY A 77 -8.86 -6.73 19.34
CA GLY A 77 -9.18 -8.07 19.83
C GLY A 77 -8.91 -9.11 18.76
N VAL A 78 -8.58 -10.33 19.19
CA VAL A 78 -8.45 -11.49 18.31
C VAL A 78 -9.49 -12.53 18.72
N ASP A 79 -10.23 -13.05 17.77
CA ASP A 79 -11.23 -14.09 18.02
C ASP A 79 -10.62 -15.50 18.11
N GLU A 80 -11.48 -16.51 18.33
CA GLU A 80 -11.06 -17.92 18.43
C GLU A 80 -10.51 -18.51 17.12
N HIS A 81 -10.74 -17.84 15.99
CA HIS A 81 -10.23 -18.22 14.67
C HIS A 81 -8.92 -17.51 14.31
N GLY A 82 -8.43 -16.62 15.18
CA GLY A 82 -7.22 -15.85 14.91
C GLY A 82 -7.45 -14.61 14.06
N ILE A 83 -8.69 -14.13 13.97
CA ILE A 83 -9.01 -12.90 13.23
C ILE A 83 -8.91 -11.70 14.17
N ALA A 84 -7.99 -10.77 13.86
CA ALA A 84 -7.87 -9.49 14.56
C ALA A 84 -8.85 -8.46 14.00
N GLN A 85 -9.44 -7.68 14.89
CA GLN A 85 -10.39 -6.60 14.57
C GLN A 85 -10.45 -5.55 15.70
N LEU A 86 -11.04 -4.40 15.41
CA LEU A 86 -11.33 -3.38 16.42
C LEU A 86 -12.40 -3.87 17.41
N CYS A 87 -12.16 -3.69 18.70
CA CYS A 87 -13.15 -4.01 19.75
C CYS A 87 -14.35 -3.05 19.75
N ASP A 88 -14.13 -1.78 19.37
CA ASP A 88 -15.15 -0.71 19.36
C ASP A 88 -15.02 0.13 18.08
N GLY A 89 -15.10 -0.53 16.91
CA GLY A 89 -14.95 0.11 15.60
C GLY A 89 -16.08 1.10 15.28
N LYS A 90 -15.70 2.33 14.91
CA LYS A 90 -16.62 3.43 14.56
C LYS A 90 -16.23 4.06 13.23
N ALA A 91 -17.17 4.79 12.62
CA ALA A 91 -16.87 5.56 11.40
C ALA A 91 -15.65 6.48 11.61
N GLY A 92 -14.75 6.50 10.63
CA GLY A 92 -13.47 7.21 10.71
C GLY A 92 -12.36 6.46 11.44
N MET A 93 -12.59 5.22 11.90
CA MET A 93 -11.54 4.32 12.38
C MET A 93 -11.24 3.24 11.35
N SER A 94 -10.01 2.73 11.40
CA SER A 94 -9.56 1.52 10.69
C SER A 94 -8.74 0.66 11.65
N LEU A 95 -8.67 -0.65 11.41
CA LEU A 95 -7.79 -1.52 12.18
C LEU A 95 -6.33 -1.14 11.92
N GLY A 96 -6.03 -0.66 10.70
CA GLY A 96 -4.68 -0.31 10.28
C GLY A 96 -3.82 -1.55 10.03
N ALA A 97 -4.45 -2.64 9.61
CA ALA A 97 -3.75 -3.83 9.10
C ALA A 97 -3.24 -3.58 7.67
N ASP A 98 -3.92 -2.72 6.94
CA ASP A 98 -3.43 -1.89 5.84
C ASP A 98 -2.75 -0.63 6.43
N ASP A 99 -1.41 -0.54 6.53
CA ASP A 99 -0.41 -1.59 6.24
C ASP A 99 0.41 -2.00 7.48
N GLY A 100 -0.27 -2.14 8.63
CA GLY A 100 0.33 -2.69 9.83
C GLY A 100 0.82 -4.14 9.68
N ALA A 101 0.21 -4.92 8.78
CA ALA A 101 0.62 -6.30 8.50
C ALA A 101 1.95 -6.37 7.74
N GLY A 102 2.09 -5.64 6.63
CA GLY A 102 3.35 -5.55 5.89
C GLY A 102 4.47 -4.96 6.74
N LEU A 103 4.18 -3.93 7.53
CA LEU A 103 5.12 -3.33 8.47
C LEU A 103 5.65 -4.36 9.48
N TRP A 104 4.77 -5.17 10.07
CA TRP A 104 5.18 -6.21 11.02
C TRP A 104 6.04 -7.29 10.34
N ILE A 105 5.67 -7.74 9.14
CA ILE A 105 6.44 -8.74 8.38
C ILE A 105 7.85 -8.19 8.07
N MET A 106 7.96 -6.95 7.58
CA MET A 106 9.26 -6.34 7.28
C MET A 106 10.14 -6.20 8.50
N LEU A 107 9.58 -5.80 9.66
CA LEU A 107 10.35 -5.75 10.91
C LEU A 107 10.85 -7.15 11.33
N GLY A 108 10.06 -8.19 11.13
CA GLY A 108 10.48 -9.58 11.35
C GLY A 108 11.62 -10.01 10.42
N MET A 109 11.55 -9.66 9.13
CA MET A 109 12.61 -9.92 8.14
C MET A 109 13.90 -9.17 8.49
N ILE A 110 13.80 -7.91 8.91
CA ILE A 110 14.93 -7.09 9.38
C ILE A 110 15.58 -7.73 10.61
N ALA A 111 14.78 -8.16 11.59
CA ALA A 111 15.28 -8.81 12.79
C ALA A 111 16.03 -10.13 12.48
N ALA A 112 15.62 -10.83 11.42
CA ALA A 112 16.29 -12.01 10.90
C ALA A 112 17.43 -11.69 9.91
N ALA A 113 17.78 -10.42 9.73
CA ALA A 113 18.82 -9.92 8.83
C ALA A 113 18.67 -10.43 7.38
N ARG A 114 17.43 -10.53 6.89
CA ARG A 114 17.18 -10.93 5.50
C ARG A 114 17.69 -9.83 4.55
N PRO A 115 18.46 -10.17 3.49
CA PRO A 115 18.96 -9.17 2.55
C PRO A 115 17.84 -8.41 1.84
N GLY A 116 18.06 -7.12 1.60
CA GLY A 116 17.09 -6.26 0.92
C GLY A 116 17.29 -4.78 1.20
N LEU A 117 16.72 -3.95 0.34
CA LEU A 117 16.42 -2.56 0.63
C LEU A 117 15.01 -2.49 1.22
N TYR A 118 14.87 -2.10 2.48
CA TYR A 118 13.59 -1.98 3.16
C TYR A 118 13.14 -0.52 3.11
N LEU A 119 11.95 -0.25 2.55
CA LEU A 119 11.35 1.08 2.52
C LEU A 119 10.01 1.10 3.26
N PHE A 120 9.94 1.95 4.28
CA PHE A 120 8.73 2.26 5.02
C PHE A 120 8.24 3.63 4.54
N HIS A 121 7.30 3.63 3.59
CA HIS A 121 6.79 4.85 2.98
C HIS A 121 5.85 5.59 3.93
N ARG A 122 5.72 6.90 3.72
CA ARG A 122 4.70 7.73 4.35
C ARG A 122 3.75 8.30 3.30
N GLY A 123 2.48 8.46 3.66
CA GLY A 123 1.49 9.13 2.82
C GLY A 123 1.06 8.30 1.62
N GLU A 124 1.07 6.97 1.75
CA GLU A 124 0.52 6.08 0.72
C GLU A 124 -0.98 6.34 0.57
N GLU A 125 -1.67 6.38 1.71
CA GLU A 125 -3.11 6.61 1.84
C GLU A 125 -3.55 8.03 1.43
N GLN A 126 -2.59 8.88 1.05
CA GLN A 126 -2.77 10.22 0.51
C GLN A 126 -2.28 10.33 -0.95
N GLY A 127 -2.18 9.19 -1.63
CA GLY A 127 -1.79 9.06 -3.02
C GLY A 127 -0.27 8.90 -3.22
N CYS A 128 0.33 7.95 -2.50
CA CYS A 128 1.72 7.50 -2.68
C CYS A 128 2.75 8.63 -2.60
N LEU A 129 2.56 9.57 -1.67
CA LEU A 129 3.37 10.78 -1.59
C LEU A 129 4.85 10.48 -1.31
N GLY A 130 5.10 9.51 -0.42
CA GLY A 130 6.45 9.11 0.00
C GLY A 130 7.25 8.44 -1.10
N SER A 131 6.67 7.45 -1.79
CA SER A 131 7.30 6.76 -2.91
C SER A 131 7.52 7.69 -4.11
N ARG A 132 6.53 8.54 -4.43
CA ARG A 132 6.70 9.61 -5.43
C ARG A 132 7.83 10.57 -5.09
N TRP A 133 8.05 10.88 -3.82
CA TRP A 133 9.18 11.71 -3.41
C TRP A 133 10.51 11.02 -3.74
N ILE A 134 10.62 9.72 -3.46
CA ILE A 134 11.83 8.92 -3.74
C ILE A 134 12.10 8.86 -5.24
N GLU A 135 11.09 8.57 -6.06
CA GLU A 135 11.21 8.53 -7.53
C GLU A 135 11.77 9.85 -8.09
N ARG A 136 11.29 10.99 -7.58
CA ARG A 136 11.67 12.30 -8.11
C ARG A 136 13.00 12.84 -7.59
N HIS A 137 13.34 12.54 -6.34
CA HIS A 137 14.44 13.22 -5.64
C HIS A 137 15.64 12.33 -5.38
N THR A 138 15.43 11.02 -5.29
CA THR A 138 16.48 10.03 -5.03
C THR A 138 16.30 8.77 -5.90
N PRO A 139 16.08 8.89 -7.23
CA PRO A 139 15.89 7.73 -8.10
C PRO A 139 17.11 6.79 -8.10
N GLU A 140 18.30 7.30 -7.77
CA GLU A 140 19.51 6.50 -7.62
C GLU A 140 19.41 5.41 -6.55
N LEU A 141 18.51 5.56 -5.57
CA LEU A 141 18.22 4.53 -4.56
C LEU A 141 17.64 3.26 -5.20
N LEU A 142 17.00 3.40 -6.35
CA LEU A 142 16.31 2.32 -7.07
C LEU A 142 17.15 1.73 -8.21
N ALA A 143 18.29 2.34 -8.54
CA ALA A 143 19.01 2.05 -9.79
C ALA A 143 19.54 0.61 -9.90
N ASP A 144 19.87 -0.03 -8.78
CA ASP A 144 20.38 -1.40 -8.72
C ASP A 144 19.30 -2.42 -8.27
N ILE A 145 18.04 -1.99 -8.15
CA ILE A 145 16.91 -2.82 -7.74
C ILE A 145 16.26 -3.45 -8.97
N ASP A 146 16.16 -4.79 -8.96
CA ASP A 146 15.46 -5.53 -10.00
C ASP A 146 13.98 -5.72 -9.67
N ALA A 147 13.67 -5.90 -8.37
CA ALA A 147 12.33 -6.20 -7.91
C ALA A 147 11.95 -5.36 -6.68
N ALA A 148 10.80 -4.73 -6.73
CA ALA A 148 10.14 -4.02 -5.64
C ALA A 148 8.84 -4.75 -5.27
N ILE A 149 8.79 -5.29 -4.06
CA ILE A 149 7.69 -6.10 -3.56
C ILE A 149 7.04 -5.35 -2.40
N ALA A 150 5.84 -4.82 -2.64
CA ALA A 150 4.99 -4.29 -1.57
C ALA A 150 4.32 -5.44 -0.82
N LEU A 151 4.30 -5.35 0.51
CA LEU A 151 3.57 -6.26 1.39
C LEU A 151 2.24 -5.64 1.81
N ASP A 152 1.43 -5.21 0.84
CA ASP A 152 0.31 -4.31 1.06
C ASP A 152 -0.90 -4.63 0.18
N ARG A 153 -1.32 -5.90 0.17
CA ARG A 153 -2.52 -6.31 -0.57
C ARG A 153 -3.47 -7.07 0.33
N ALA A 154 -4.75 -6.72 0.22
CA ALA A 154 -5.83 -7.49 0.82
C ALA A 154 -5.84 -8.93 0.29
N GLY A 155 -6.40 -9.86 1.07
CA GLY A 155 -6.52 -11.25 0.67
C GLY A 155 -5.35 -12.12 1.14
N LEU A 156 -5.24 -13.32 0.57
CA LEU A 156 -4.41 -14.41 1.12
C LEU A 156 -3.49 -15.07 0.09
N GLY A 157 -3.46 -14.58 -1.15
CA GLY A 157 -2.84 -15.33 -2.25
C GLY A 157 -2.59 -14.55 -3.52
N ASP A 158 -2.69 -13.23 -3.53
CA ASP A 158 -2.48 -12.46 -4.76
C ASP A 158 -1.00 -12.07 -4.86
N VAL A 159 -0.41 -12.27 -6.04
CA VAL A 159 0.85 -11.67 -6.47
C VAL A 159 0.54 -10.77 -7.66
N ILE A 160 0.50 -9.47 -7.43
CA ILE A 160 -0.04 -8.52 -8.40
C ILE A 160 0.90 -8.32 -9.61
N THR A 161 0.39 -8.53 -10.82
CA THR A 161 1.13 -8.34 -12.09
C THR A 161 0.87 -6.98 -12.74
N HIS A 162 -0.32 -6.42 -12.49
CA HIS A 162 -0.75 -5.14 -13.04
C HIS A 162 -1.22 -4.26 -11.91
N GLN A 163 -0.74 -3.02 -11.91
CA GLN A 163 -1.19 -2.00 -10.99
C GLN A 163 -1.74 -0.86 -11.82
N SER A 164 -2.95 -0.43 -11.48
CA SER A 164 -3.62 0.60 -12.24
C SER A 164 -3.75 0.26 -13.74
N TYR A 165 -3.17 1.08 -14.62
CA TYR A 165 -3.43 1.03 -16.07
C TYR A 165 -2.39 0.21 -16.83
N GLY A 166 -1.45 -0.47 -16.17
CA GLY A 166 -0.36 -1.13 -16.86
C GLY A 166 0.28 -2.28 -16.11
N ARG A 167 1.07 -3.04 -16.86
CA ARG A 167 1.90 -4.11 -16.32
C ARG A 167 3.08 -3.52 -15.55
N THR A 168 3.16 -3.88 -14.28
CA THR A 168 4.27 -3.50 -13.39
C THR A 168 5.14 -4.69 -13.04
N CYS A 169 4.63 -5.92 -13.19
CA CYS A 169 5.32 -7.16 -12.91
C CYS A 169 5.00 -8.20 -14.00
N SER A 170 6.01 -8.97 -14.41
CA SER A 170 5.85 -10.07 -15.35
C SER A 170 5.10 -11.24 -14.71
N ASP A 171 4.36 -12.00 -15.52
CA ASP A 171 3.70 -13.22 -15.05
C ASP A 171 4.74 -14.25 -14.60
N ALA A 172 5.94 -14.24 -15.19
CA ALA A 172 7.05 -15.12 -14.82
C ALA A 172 7.59 -14.80 -13.43
N PHE A 173 7.83 -13.52 -13.10
CA PHE A 173 8.18 -13.10 -11.75
C PHE A 173 7.11 -13.52 -10.76
N ALA A 174 5.85 -13.14 -11.02
CA ALA A 174 4.73 -13.42 -10.12
C ALA A 174 4.56 -14.93 -9.88
N THR A 175 4.69 -15.75 -10.93
CA THR A 175 4.64 -17.22 -10.83
C THR A 175 5.79 -17.77 -10.01
N SER A 176 7.02 -17.24 -10.19
CA SER A 176 8.19 -17.70 -9.43
C SER A 176 8.09 -17.36 -7.94
N LEU A 177 7.60 -16.16 -7.59
CA LEU A 177 7.36 -15.74 -6.22
C LEU A 177 6.25 -16.57 -5.58
N ALA A 178 5.11 -16.73 -6.27
CA ALA A 178 4.01 -17.56 -5.82
C ALA A 178 4.45 -19.01 -5.56
N ALA A 179 5.23 -19.60 -6.47
CA ALA A 179 5.75 -20.95 -6.31
C ALA A 179 6.70 -21.06 -5.10
N ALA A 180 7.57 -20.07 -4.89
CA ALA A 180 8.48 -20.04 -3.75
C ALA A 180 7.72 -19.98 -2.42
N LEU A 181 6.69 -19.13 -2.31
CA LEU A 181 5.85 -19.03 -1.11
C LEU A 181 5.03 -20.31 -0.88
N ASN A 182 4.36 -20.81 -1.91
CA ASN A 182 3.55 -22.03 -1.83
C ASN A 182 4.38 -23.28 -1.46
N HIS A 183 5.67 -23.29 -1.77
CA HIS A 183 6.58 -24.35 -1.34
C HIS A 183 6.84 -24.33 0.18
N GLN A 184 6.83 -23.16 0.81
CA GLN A 184 7.06 -23.04 2.26
C GLN A 184 5.87 -23.51 3.08
N ASN A 185 4.65 -23.37 2.56
CA ASN A 185 3.44 -23.75 3.26
C ASN A 185 2.38 -24.34 2.30
N MET A 186 2.06 -25.62 2.50
CA MET A 186 1.07 -26.36 1.70
C MET A 186 -0.36 -25.80 1.78
N GLY A 187 -0.65 -24.94 2.76
CA GLY A 187 -1.91 -24.21 2.89
C GLY A 187 -2.01 -22.99 1.98
N PHE A 188 -0.88 -22.44 1.52
CA PHE A 188 -0.86 -21.27 0.67
C PHE A 188 -1.33 -21.56 -0.75
N ARG A 189 -1.93 -20.55 -1.36
CA ARG A 189 -2.46 -20.57 -2.73
C ARG A 189 -2.10 -19.27 -3.46
N TYR A 190 -0.86 -18.80 -3.27
CA TYR A 190 -0.37 -17.64 -3.98
C TYR A 190 -0.42 -17.88 -5.49
N ALA A 191 -0.86 -16.89 -6.25
CA ALA A 191 -0.94 -16.94 -7.70
C ALA A 191 -0.87 -15.51 -8.30
N PRO A 192 -0.45 -15.37 -9.57
CA PRO A 192 -0.54 -14.10 -10.27
C PRO A 192 -1.98 -13.55 -10.33
N ASP A 193 -2.14 -12.25 -10.12
CA ASP A 193 -3.41 -11.52 -10.19
C ASP A 193 -3.21 -10.17 -10.93
N ASP A 194 -4.05 -9.87 -11.92
CA ASP A 194 -3.99 -8.66 -12.74
C ASP A 194 -4.96 -7.54 -12.28
N THR A 195 -5.61 -7.71 -11.13
CA THR A 195 -6.60 -6.76 -10.56
C THR A 195 -6.00 -5.79 -9.54
N GLY A 196 -4.70 -5.50 -9.65
CA GLY A 196 -4.02 -4.60 -8.74
C GLY A 196 -4.45 -3.15 -8.88
N VAL A 197 -4.52 -2.48 -7.73
CA VAL A 197 -4.77 -1.05 -7.63
C VAL A 197 -3.45 -0.28 -7.64
N TYR A 198 -3.51 1.06 -7.71
CA TYR A 198 -2.33 1.90 -7.52
C TYR A 198 -1.78 1.73 -6.10
N THR A 199 -0.48 1.49 -5.93
CA THR A 199 0.22 1.52 -4.63
C THR A 199 1.65 2.07 -4.83
N ASP A 200 2.43 2.18 -3.76
CA ASP A 200 3.77 2.76 -3.74
C ASP A 200 4.72 2.19 -4.81
N THR A 201 4.73 0.87 -5.03
CA THR A 201 5.68 0.27 -6.00
C THR A 201 5.33 0.59 -7.45
N ASN A 202 4.10 1.03 -7.73
CA ASN A 202 3.73 1.53 -9.06
C ASN A 202 4.52 2.79 -9.44
N GLU A 203 4.84 3.67 -8.48
CA GLU A 203 5.69 4.86 -8.72
C GLU A 203 7.07 4.45 -9.26
N TYR A 204 7.54 3.25 -8.95
CA TYR A 204 8.86 2.75 -9.38
C TYR A 204 8.84 1.95 -10.68
N ALA A 205 7.66 1.67 -11.26
CA ALA A 205 7.54 0.77 -12.41
C ALA A 205 8.31 1.28 -13.63
N GLY A 206 8.52 2.59 -13.80
CA GLY A 206 9.35 3.12 -14.90
C GLY A 206 10.87 2.90 -14.73
N ILE A 207 11.30 2.43 -13.56
CA ILE A 207 12.71 2.30 -13.18
C ILE A 207 13.05 0.83 -12.86
N VAL A 208 12.22 0.18 -12.07
CA VAL A 208 12.42 -1.18 -11.55
C VAL A 208 11.68 -2.19 -12.43
N ALA A 209 12.34 -3.30 -12.75
CA ALA A 209 11.85 -4.32 -13.68
C ALA A 209 10.62 -5.08 -13.15
N GLU A 210 10.55 -5.36 -11.85
CA GLU A 210 9.44 -6.13 -11.28
C GLU A 210 8.84 -5.40 -10.09
N CYS A 211 7.73 -4.70 -10.29
CA CYS A 211 6.98 -4.01 -9.25
C CYS A 211 5.67 -4.75 -8.97
N THR A 212 5.58 -5.40 -7.81
CA THR A 212 4.41 -6.19 -7.40
C THR A 212 3.89 -5.74 -6.04
N ASN A 213 2.70 -6.24 -5.71
CA ASN A 213 2.08 -6.11 -4.41
C ASN A 213 1.55 -7.48 -3.98
N LEU A 214 1.83 -7.89 -2.75
CA LEU A 214 1.65 -9.24 -2.24
C LEU A 214 0.58 -9.27 -1.15
N SER A 215 -0.38 -10.19 -1.25
CA SER A 215 -1.40 -10.35 -0.22
C SER A 215 -0.80 -10.64 1.16
N VAL A 216 -1.32 -10.00 2.22
CA VAL A 216 -0.80 -10.17 3.60
C VAL A 216 -1.83 -10.58 4.65
N GLY A 217 -3.08 -10.81 4.24
CA GLY A 217 -4.11 -11.39 5.09
C GLY A 217 -5.14 -10.43 5.67
N TYR A 218 -5.06 -9.13 5.37
CA TYR A 218 -6.14 -8.21 5.73
C TYR A 218 -7.29 -8.26 4.72
N GLN A 219 -8.48 -7.86 5.16
CA GLN A 219 -9.68 -7.75 4.34
C GLN A 219 -10.54 -6.57 4.79
N ARG A 220 -11.38 -6.05 3.87
CA ARG A 220 -12.31 -4.95 4.13
C ARG A 220 -11.58 -3.72 4.69
N GLN A 221 -10.46 -3.41 4.08
CA GLN A 221 -9.60 -2.30 4.41
C GLN A 221 -10.37 -0.97 4.37
N HIS A 222 -9.73 0.04 4.93
CA HIS A 222 -10.20 1.42 4.95
C HIS A 222 -11.50 1.67 5.73
N GLY A 223 -11.77 0.86 6.75
CA GLY A 223 -12.93 1.10 7.61
C GLY A 223 -12.94 0.31 8.91
N PRO A 224 -13.96 0.54 9.76
CA PRO A 224 -14.01 -0.04 11.10
C PRO A 224 -14.31 -1.55 11.13
N ARG A 225 -14.55 -2.14 9.95
CA ARG A 225 -14.80 -3.58 9.77
C ARG A 225 -13.61 -4.29 9.13
N GLU A 226 -12.49 -3.59 9.02
CA GLU A 226 -11.22 -4.16 8.61
C GLU A 226 -10.83 -5.29 9.57
N THR A 227 -10.35 -6.39 9.02
CA THR A 227 -9.92 -7.57 9.76
C THR A 227 -8.58 -8.04 9.24
N LEU A 228 -7.78 -8.67 10.11
CA LEU A 228 -6.54 -9.34 9.72
C LEU A 228 -6.58 -10.80 10.16
N ASP A 229 -6.29 -11.72 9.24
CA ASP A 229 -5.98 -13.11 9.58
C ASP A 229 -4.55 -13.17 10.16
N VAL A 230 -4.46 -13.18 11.49
CA VAL A 230 -3.18 -13.19 12.21
C VAL A 230 -2.41 -14.48 11.93
N VAL A 231 -3.11 -15.60 11.75
CA VAL A 231 -2.48 -16.90 11.49
C VAL A 231 -1.84 -16.90 10.11
N HIS A 232 -2.52 -16.37 9.10
CA HIS A 232 -1.94 -16.20 7.77
C HIS A 232 -0.73 -15.27 7.81
N CYS A 233 -0.83 -14.12 8.48
CA CYS A 233 0.26 -13.15 8.58
C CYS A 233 1.51 -13.75 9.26
N GLU A 234 1.34 -14.51 10.35
CA GLU A 234 2.43 -15.25 11.01
C GLU A 234 3.07 -16.29 10.08
N GLN A 235 2.27 -17.07 9.36
CA GLN A 235 2.76 -18.06 8.38
C GLN A 235 3.49 -17.39 7.21
N LEU A 236 3.01 -16.22 6.77
CA LEU A 236 3.63 -15.47 5.69
C LEU A 236 5.00 -14.98 6.13
N LEU A 237 5.13 -14.41 7.33
CA LEU A 237 6.44 -14.05 7.88
C LEU A 237 7.40 -15.25 7.86
N GLU A 238 6.98 -16.41 8.38
CA GLU A 238 7.81 -17.63 8.35
C GLU A 238 8.29 -17.98 6.92
N ALA A 239 7.40 -17.91 5.93
CA ALA A 239 7.76 -18.15 4.53
C ALA A 239 8.73 -17.09 3.98
N MET A 240 8.54 -15.81 4.33
CA MET A 240 9.42 -14.72 3.91
C MET A 240 10.83 -14.84 4.51
N LEU A 241 10.98 -15.44 5.70
CA LEU A 241 12.27 -15.72 6.32
C LEU A 241 13.06 -16.80 5.57
N GLU A 242 12.37 -17.75 4.94
CA GLU A 242 12.96 -18.84 4.15
C GLU A 242 13.08 -18.51 2.66
N LEU A 243 12.45 -17.42 2.19
CA LEU A 243 12.49 -17.00 0.79
C LEU A 243 13.92 -16.62 0.36
N ASP A 244 14.37 -17.22 -0.74
CA ASP A 244 15.57 -16.81 -1.47
C ASP A 244 15.18 -15.94 -2.67
N ALA A 245 15.15 -14.63 -2.45
CA ALA A 245 14.79 -13.65 -3.48
C ALA A 245 15.74 -13.66 -4.69
N SER A 246 16.97 -14.19 -4.56
CA SER A 246 17.92 -14.26 -5.68
C SER A 246 17.52 -15.26 -6.77
N GLN A 247 16.56 -16.15 -6.47
CA GLN A 247 16.05 -17.15 -7.40
C GLN A 247 14.78 -16.70 -8.14
N LEU A 248 14.27 -15.50 -7.83
CA LEU A 248 13.08 -14.97 -8.50
C LEU A 248 13.40 -14.58 -9.94
N VAL A 249 12.44 -14.80 -10.84
CA VAL A 249 12.61 -14.55 -12.27
C VAL A 249 12.42 -13.07 -12.56
N ILE A 250 13.44 -12.39 -13.09
CA ILE A 250 13.34 -11.01 -13.59
C ILE A 250 13.22 -11.06 -15.11
N GLU A 251 12.11 -10.59 -15.67
CA GLU A 251 11.81 -10.69 -17.11
C GLU A 251 11.33 -9.38 -17.74
N ARG A 252 10.52 -8.59 -17.01
CA ARG A 252 9.93 -7.38 -17.56
C ARG A 252 11.00 -6.31 -17.82
N ASP A 253 10.92 -5.68 -18.99
CA ASP A 253 11.71 -4.49 -19.32
C ASP A 253 10.92 -3.23 -18.95
N PRO A 254 11.34 -2.45 -17.94
CA PRO A 254 10.60 -1.26 -17.50
C PRO A 254 10.58 -0.15 -18.55
N ALA A 255 11.45 -0.18 -19.57
CA ALA A 255 11.45 0.78 -20.66
C ALA A 255 10.39 0.49 -21.74
N VAL A 256 9.80 -0.71 -21.75
CA VAL A 256 8.77 -1.11 -22.72
C VAL A 256 7.40 -0.88 -22.12
N GLN A 257 6.64 0.06 -22.70
CA GLN A 257 5.22 0.20 -22.39
C GLN A 257 4.42 -0.82 -23.21
N GLU A 258 3.71 -1.74 -22.54
CA GLU A 258 2.72 -2.57 -23.21
C GLU A 258 1.61 -1.67 -23.76
N GLU A 259 1.32 -1.77 -25.07
CA GLU A 259 0.17 -1.08 -25.67
C GLU A 259 -1.11 -1.66 -25.06
N VAL A 260 -1.69 -0.94 -24.09
CA VAL A 260 -3.03 -1.21 -23.61
C VAL A 260 -3.97 -0.93 -24.78
N GLY A 261 -4.48 -1.99 -25.41
CA GLY A 261 -5.27 -1.95 -26.64
C GLY A 261 -6.61 -1.27 -26.48
N TRP A 262 -6.60 0.04 -26.30
CA TRP A 262 -7.71 0.93 -26.58
C TRP A 262 -7.39 1.61 -27.90
N TRP A 263 -8.21 1.37 -28.91
CA TRP A 263 -8.08 1.99 -30.23
C TRP A 263 -8.27 3.51 -30.08
N PHE A 264 -7.18 4.24 -29.85
CA PHE A 264 -7.18 5.69 -29.89
C PHE A 264 -7.00 6.13 -31.34
N ASP A 265 -8.11 6.52 -31.96
CA ASP A 265 -8.06 7.36 -33.16
C ASP A 265 -7.39 8.68 -32.75
N ARG A 266 -6.12 8.86 -33.14
CA ARG A 266 -5.39 10.11 -32.97
C ARG A 266 -5.96 11.17 -33.93
N GLY A 267 -7.16 11.65 -33.60
CA GLY A 267 -7.67 12.93 -34.08
C GLY A 267 -6.98 14.06 -33.32
N ARG A 268 -5.97 14.68 -33.93
CA ARG A 268 -5.36 15.92 -33.42
C ARG A 268 -6.43 17.00 -33.19
N GLY A 269 -6.39 17.67 -32.04
CA GLY A 269 -6.93 19.03 -31.92
C GLY A 269 -7.14 19.54 -30.50
N HIS A 270 -6.14 20.28 -29.98
CA HIS A 270 -6.26 21.40 -29.03
C HIS A 270 -7.11 21.28 -27.76
N GLY A 271 -6.44 21.32 -26.60
CA GLY A 271 -7.00 21.79 -25.32
C GLY A 271 -6.26 21.21 -24.12
N ASP A 272 -5.39 21.99 -23.46
CA ASP A 272 -4.71 21.60 -22.21
C ASP A 272 -5.66 21.70 -20.98
N ASP A 273 -6.91 21.25 -21.11
CA ASP A 273 -7.88 21.27 -20.01
C ASP A 273 -8.13 19.85 -19.49
N PHE A 274 -7.82 19.64 -18.21
CA PHE A 274 -8.06 18.37 -17.52
C PHE A 274 -9.55 18.01 -17.52
N VAL A 275 -10.44 19.01 -17.54
CA VAL A 275 -11.88 18.78 -17.65
C VAL A 275 -12.23 18.18 -19.00
N GLU A 276 -11.62 18.64 -20.10
CA GLU A 276 -11.83 18.08 -21.43
C GLU A 276 -11.29 16.65 -21.52
N ALA A 277 -10.11 16.38 -20.95
CA ALA A 277 -9.55 15.03 -20.89
C ALA A 277 -10.45 14.06 -20.09
N VAL A 278 -11.03 14.51 -18.98
CA VAL A 278 -12.00 13.74 -18.19
C VAL A 278 -13.31 13.56 -18.96
N ALA A 279 -13.79 14.59 -19.65
CA ALA A 279 -15.02 14.53 -20.45
C ALA A 279 -14.90 13.60 -21.67
N ASP A 280 -13.74 13.56 -22.29
CA ASP A 280 -13.42 12.66 -23.41
C ASP A 280 -13.21 11.21 -22.93
N HIS A 281 -12.79 11.03 -21.68
CA HIS A 281 -12.47 9.73 -21.08
C HIS A 281 -13.14 9.50 -19.71
N PRO A 282 -14.48 9.58 -19.60
CA PRO A 282 -15.16 9.62 -18.30
C PRO A 282 -15.10 8.29 -17.55
N ALA A 283 -15.04 7.17 -18.27
CA ALA A 283 -14.87 5.85 -17.65
C ALA A 283 -13.46 5.67 -17.07
N LEU A 284 -12.43 6.17 -17.77
CA LEU A 284 -11.05 6.15 -17.27
C LEU A 284 -10.91 7.05 -16.05
N ALA A 285 -11.46 8.27 -16.12
CA ALA A 285 -11.46 9.19 -15.00
C ALA A 285 -12.20 8.63 -13.78
N ALA A 286 -13.40 8.06 -13.96
CA ALA A 286 -14.16 7.44 -12.87
C ALA A 286 -13.38 6.29 -12.23
N TRP A 287 -12.78 5.42 -13.05
CA TRP A 287 -11.96 4.33 -12.53
C TRP A 287 -10.70 4.85 -11.80
N MET A 288 -10.01 5.86 -12.32
CA MET A 288 -8.86 6.49 -11.64
C MET A 288 -9.26 7.12 -10.30
N LEU A 289 -10.44 7.73 -10.23
CA LEU A 289 -11.01 8.27 -8.98
C LEU A 289 -11.32 7.16 -7.99
N GLU A 290 -11.93 6.05 -8.44
CA GLU A 290 -12.12 4.86 -7.61
C GLU A 290 -10.79 4.29 -7.10
N GLN A 291 -9.73 4.29 -7.93
CA GLN A 291 -8.39 3.88 -7.51
C GLN A 291 -7.79 4.83 -6.45
N CYS A 292 -8.20 6.10 -6.42
CA CYS A 292 -7.79 7.06 -5.40
C CYS A 292 -8.70 7.04 -4.16
N GLY A 293 -9.53 6.00 -3.99
CA GLY A 293 -10.44 5.87 -2.87
C GLY A 293 -11.66 6.80 -2.92
N VAL A 294 -11.90 7.49 -4.04
CA VAL A 294 -13.09 8.34 -4.23
C VAL A 294 -14.26 7.46 -4.67
N SER A 295 -15.25 7.32 -3.82
CA SER A 295 -16.46 6.56 -4.13
C SER A 295 -17.50 7.39 -4.88
N TYR A 296 -18.48 6.72 -5.49
CA TYR A 296 -19.64 7.37 -6.06
C TYR A 296 -20.41 8.23 -5.03
N ASP A 297 -20.46 7.77 -3.78
CA ASP A 297 -21.12 8.50 -2.69
C ASP A 297 -20.38 9.80 -2.34
N ASP A 298 -19.05 9.79 -2.35
CA ASP A 298 -18.22 11.00 -2.17
C ASP A 298 -18.50 12.02 -3.27
N PHE A 299 -18.64 11.54 -4.51
CA PHE A 299 -18.96 12.38 -5.67
C PHE A 299 -20.37 12.98 -5.56
N GLN A 300 -21.37 12.19 -5.15
CA GLN A 300 -22.74 12.68 -4.91
C GLN A 300 -22.79 13.71 -3.78
N MET A 301 -22.04 13.49 -2.69
CA MET A 301 -21.96 14.44 -1.59
C MET A 301 -21.35 15.78 -2.01
N ALA A 302 -20.30 15.76 -2.84
CA ALA A 302 -19.69 16.97 -3.38
C ALA A 302 -20.66 17.76 -4.28
N LEU A 303 -21.38 17.07 -5.17
CA LEU A 303 -22.40 17.69 -6.02
C LEU A 303 -23.52 18.34 -5.20
N TRP A 304 -24.02 17.64 -4.17
CA TRP A 304 -25.03 18.20 -3.27
C TRP A 304 -24.51 19.42 -2.49
N ALA A 305 -23.23 19.44 -2.10
CA ALA A 305 -22.63 20.59 -1.42
C ALA A 305 -22.55 21.83 -2.33
N GLU A 306 -22.19 21.65 -3.61
CA GLU A 306 -22.20 22.74 -4.60
C GLU A 306 -23.62 23.26 -4.89
N GLU A 307 -24.61 22.37 -5.03
CA GLU A 307 -26.01 22.75 -5.23
C GLU A 307 -26.59 23.53 -4.03
N MET A 308 -26.21 23.17 -2.80
CA MET A 308 -26.64 23.87 -1.57
C MET A 308 -25.99 25.25 -1.41
N ASP A 309 -24.74 25.44 -1.83
CA ASP A 309 -24.07 26.75 -1.74
C ASP A 309 -24.51 27.71 -2.87
N ALA A 310 -25.00 27.17 -3.99
CA ALA A 310 -25.70 27.93 -5.03
C ALA A 310 -27.07 28.48 -4.57
N ASP A 311 -27.68 27.87 -3.56
CA ASP A 311 -29.03 28.22 -3.07
C ASP A 311 -29.02 29.20 -1.88
N ARG A 312 -28.12 30.20 -1.91
CA ARG A 312 -28.21 31.40 -1.04
C ARG A 312 -29.33 32.34 -1.51
N GLY A 313 -30.56 31.84 -1.39
CA GLY A 313 -31.80 32.57 -1.52
C GLY A 313 -32.66 32.46 -0.27
N TYR A 314 -32.09 32.64 0.93
CA TYR A 314 -32.89 32.73 2.17
C TYR A 314 -33.86 33.92 2.07
N ARG A 315 -35.14 33.63 1.79
CA ARG A 315 -36.25 34.58 1.98
C ARG A 315 -36.87 34.30 3.35
N PRO A 316 -36.81 35.25 4.30
CA PRO A 316 -37.51 35.07 5.57
C PRO A 316 -39.01 35.06 5.32
N LEU A 317 -39.70 34.10 5.94
CA LEU A 317 -41.16 34.08 6.02
C LEU A 317 -41.62 35.31 6.81
N MET A 318 -42.23 36.28 6.13
CA MET A 318 -42.95 37.38 6.76
C MET A 318 -44.23 36.83 7.42
N PRO A 319 -44.55 37.23 8.65
CA PRO A 319 -45.78 36.82 9.32
C PRO A 319 -46.96 37.67 8.83
N THR A 320 -48.09 37.03 8.57
CA THR A 320 -49.43 37.64 8.55
C THR A 320 -50.32 36.88 9.50
#